data_AF-B8HE53-F1
#
_entry.id   AF-B8HE53-F1
#
_cell.length_a   1.000
_cell.length_b   1.000
_cell.length_c   1.000
_cell.angle_alpha   90.00
_cell.angle_beta   90.00
_cell.angle_gamma   90.00
#
_symmetry.space_group_name_H-M   'P 1'
#
loop_
_entity.id
_entity.type
_entity.pdbx_description
1 polymer ?
#
loop_
_entity_poly.entity_id
_entity_poly.type
_entity_poly.pdbx_seq_one_letter_code
_entity_poly.pdbx_strand_id
1 'polypeptide(L)'
;MSERRTRPLSSYIRIKHGFAFPGTGFSDDPSFPTLVTPGNFAIGGGFKGTKTKTYSGEYPPEYKLSPGDLMVSMTDLSKEGDTLGLPAIVPEGNFLHNQRIGLVEIIDPNVDSRFLSYFLRTDSYRAHILATASGSTVRHTSPSRIGAFETCLPSLNAQRSIAEVLGALDDKIAANTRISAISSDLAGLLYDREAARVESQPMSKVLRPILGGTPARSKGEEFWGGARLWASAKDITGADFGVVTDTAEKITDRAVDTTKAKALPSGSVILTARGTVGTVGRLAVPASFNQSCYGFVPGLVPAAVLYFGVLRATERAKEIAHGSVFDTITMKTFDHLSVPDFNSTELATTEAILGPLMDSITAAVVQNSTLAATRDALLPQLMSGKLRVKDAEKTLEDAGV
;
A
#
# COMPACT_ATOMS: atom_id res chain seq x y z
N MET A 1 11.65 42.83 -7.95
CA MET A 1 11.73 41.40 -8.31
C MET A 1 13.00 40.86 -7.67
N SER A 2 12.91 40.10 -6.58
CA SER A 2 14.09 39.48 -5.97
C SER A 2 14.56 38.35 -6.90
N GLU A 3 15.79 38.44 -7.40
CA GLU A 3 16.40 37.40 -8.23
C GLU A 3 16.37 36.05 -7.50
N ARG A 4 15.89 35.02 -8.18
CA ARG A 4 15.91 33.63 -7.72
C ARG A 4 17.36 33.16 -7.58
N ARG A 5 17.95 33.36 -6.40
CA ARG A 5 19.32 32.93 -6.11
C ARG A 5 19.30 31.50 -5.60
N THR A 6 20.03 30.62 -6.28
CA THR A 6 20.31 29.26 -5.80
C THR A 6 21.07 29.30 -4.49
N ARG A 7 20.64 28.49 -3.52
CA ARG A 7 21.25 28.34 -2.21
C ARG A 7 21.18 26.87 -1.76
N PRO A 8 22.05 26.44 -0.85
CA PRO A 8 21.97 25.09 -0.31
C PRO A 8 20.68 24.89 0.48
N LEU A 9 20.13 23.68 0.45
CA LEU A 9 18.93 23.30 1.19
C LEU A 9 19.08 23.54 2.70
N SER A 10 20.31 23.47 3.23
CA SER A 10 20.66 23.81 4.62
C SER A 10 20.39 25.27 5.01
N SER A 11 20.17 26.17 4.04
CA SER A 11 19.73 27.55 4.31
C SER A 11 18.24 27.64 4.64
N TYR A 12 17.46 26.61 4.30
CA TYR A 12 16.00 26.55 4.47
C TYR A 12 15.58 25.61 5.61
N ILE A 13 16.34 24.52 5.81
CA ILE A 13 16.02 23.46 6.76
C ILE A 13 17.25 23.02 7.56
N ARG A 14 17.00 22.42 8.73
CA ARG A 14 17.95 21.63 9.50
C ARG A 14 17.44 20.19 9.57
N ILE A 15 18.35 19.22 9.59
CA ILE A 15 17.98 17.82 9.82
C ILE A 15 18.56 17.36 11.16
N LYS A 16 17.68 16.97 12.07
CA LYS A 16 18.03 16.40 13.37
C LYS A 16 18.19 14.89 13.24
N HIS A 17 19.29 14.35 13.76
CA HIS A 17 19.51 12.90 13.87
C HIS A 17 18.63 12.29 14.96
N GLY A 18 18.18 11.06 14.74
CA GLY A 18 17.44 10.29 15.75
C GLY A 18 18.32 9.56 16.75
N PHE A 19 17.68 8.85 17.67
CA PHE A 19 18.33 8.12 18.76
C PHE A 19 18.70 6.69 18.38
N ALA A 20 19.82 6.21 18.92
CA ALA A 20 20.29 4.84 18.74
C ALA A 20 19.64 3.89 19.76
N PHE A 21 18.43 3.44 19.46
CA PHE A 21 17.67 2.54 20.33
C PHE A 21 18.36 1.17 20.48
N PRO A 22 18.66 0.72 21.72
CA PRO A 22 19.21 -0.61 21.99
C PRO A 22 18.29 -1.73 21.48
N GLY A 23 18.85 -2.71 20.77
CA GLY A 23 18.07 -3.82 20.21
C GLY A 23 17.37 -4.70 21.25
N THR A 24 17.81 -4.68 22.51
CA THR A 24 17.18 -5.41 23.63
C THR A 24 15.79 -4.89 23.99
N GLY A 25 15.45 -3.65 23.61
CA GLY A 25 14.13 -3.06 23.85
C GLY A 25 13.15 -3.23 22.69
N PHE A 26 13.51 -3.96 21.62
CA PHE A 26 12.62 -4.17 20.48
C PHE A 26 11.53 -5.18 20.87
N SER A 27 10.29 -4.84 20.52
CA SER A 27 9.09 -5.63 20.82
C SER A 27 8.16 -5.67 19.60
N ASP A 28 7.26 -6.65 19.61
CA ASP A 28 6.13 -6.75 18.68
C ASP A 28 4.79 -6.43 19.38
N ASP A 29 4.83 -6.06 20.67
CA ASP A 29 3.64 -5.68 21.44
C ASP A 29 3.16 -4.27 21.02
N PRO A 30 1.92 -4.15 20.48
CA PRO A 30 1.40 -2.89 19.94
C PRO A 30 1.06 -1.84 21.00
N SER A 31 1.11 -2.18 22.30
CA SER A 31 0.91 -1.21 23.38
C SER A 31 2.08 -0.23 23.55
N PHE A 32 3.27 -0.61 23.05
CA PHE A 32 4.46 0.23 23.09
C PHE A 32 4.55 1.20 21.89
N PRO A 33 5.30 2.31 22.02
CA PRO A 33 5.55 3.23 20.91
C PRO A 33 6.16 2.52 19.70
N THR A 34 5.75 2.91 18.50
CA THR A 34 6.29 2.41 17.24
C THR A 34 7.60 3.11 16.89
N LEU A 35 8.65 2.35 16.59
CA LEU A 35 9.91 2.89 16.11
C LEU A 35 9.84 3.13 14.60
N VAL A 36 10.06 4.38 14.17
CA VAL A 36 10.09 4.71 12.74
C VAL A 36 11.42 4.23 12.15
N THR A 37 11.37 3.28 11.24
CA THR A 37 12.53 2.67 10.58
C THR A 37 12.51 2.96 9.08
N PRO A 38 13.60 2.66 8.33
CA PRO A 38 13.57 2.77 6.87
C PRO A 38 12.41 2.02 6.19
N GLY A 39 11.93 0.92 6.81
CA GLY A 39 10.78 0.17 6.31
C GLY A 39 9.45 0.93 6.33
N ASN A 40 9.39 2.06 7.02
CA ASN A 40 8.21 2.93 7.11
C ASN A 40 8.15 4.00 6.02
N PHE A 41 9.06 3.99 5.04
CA PHE A 41 9.03 4.90 3.90
C PHE A 41 8.54 4.17 2.66
N ALA A 42 7.58 4.76 1.95
CA ALA A 42 7.07 4.23 0.69
C ALA A 42 7.99 4.62 -0.49
N ILE A 43 8.05 3.75 -1.51
CA ILE A 43 8.66 4.10 -2.79
C ILE A 43 7.86 5.26 -3.39
N GLY A 44 8.54 6.32 -3.82
CA GLY A 44 7.91 7.55 -4.28
C GLY A 44 7.57 8.55 -3.17
N GLY A 45 7.75 8.19 -1.89
CA GLY A 45 7.52 9.04 -0.72
C GLY A 45 6.21 8.74 0.00
N GLY A 46 6.12 9.12 1.27
CA GLY A 46 4.98 8.86 2.15
C GLY A 46 5.27 7.82 3.24
N PHE A 47 4.40 7.79 4.25
CA PHE A 47 4.53 6.90 5.40
C PHE A 47 3.88 5.54 5.16
N LYS A 48 4.57 4.47 5.52
CA LYS A 48 4.12 3.08 5.42
C LYS A 48 3.94 2.48 6.80
N GLY A 49 2.69 2.20 7.17
CA GLY A 49 2.31 1.65 8.49
C GLY A 49 2.51 0.14 8.67
N THR A 50 3.06 -0.58 7.70
CA THR A 50 3.21 -2.04 7.77
C THR A 50 4.57 -2.45 8.34
N LYS A 51 4.67 -3.61 9.00
CA LYS A 51 5.93 -4.20 9.50
C LYS A 51 6.68 -3.29 10.49
N THR A 52 5.93 -2.53 11.28
CA THR A 52 6.44 -1.69 12.36
C THR A 52 6.94 -2.54 13.53
N LYS A 53 8.04 -2.12 14.17
CA LYS A 53 8.49 -2.65 15.45
C LYS A 53 8.13 -1.66 16.55
N THR A 54 7.81 -2.15 17.74
CA THR A 54 7.60 -1.30 18.92
C THR A 54 8.83 -1.32 19.83
N TYR A 55 8.88 -0.38 20.78
CA TYR A 55 10.01 -0.22 21.68
C TYR A 55 9.56 -0.13 23.15
N SER A 56 9.98 -1.10 23.96
CA SER A 56 9.60 -1.20 25.39
C SER A 56 10.69 -0.72 26.35
N GLY A 57 11.89 -0.41 25.86
CA GLY A 57 13.00 0.08 26.67
C GLY A 57 12.87 1.56 27.05
N GLU A 58 13.83 2.04 27.84
CA GLU A 58 13.95 3.46 28.16
C GLU A 58 14.51 4.27 26.97
N TYR A 59 14.03 5.50 26.81
CA TYR A 59 14.50 6.41 25.78
C TYR A 59 14.35 7.86 26.24
N PRO A 60 15.17 8.79 25.71
CA PRO A 60 15.02 10.20 26.01
C PRO A 60 13.71 10.77 25.40
N PRO A 61 12.89 11.50 26.16
CA PRO A 61 11.57 11.97 25.71
C PRO A 61 11.60 12.83 24.42
N GLU A 62 12.70 13.52 24.13
CA GLU A 62 12.87 14.40 22.97
C GLU A 62 12.98 13.68 21.62
N TYR A 63 13.01 12.34 21.62
CA TYR A 63 12.94 11.50 20.43
C TYR A 63 11.54 10.93 20.18
N LYS A 64 10.54 11.39 20.93
CA LYS A 64 9.14 11.17 20.58
C LYS A 64 8.77 12.11 19.43
N LEU A 65 8.17 11.54 18.38
CA LEU A 65 7.68 12.29 17.23
C LEU A 65 6.26 12.77 17.47
N SER A 66 5.92 13.89 16.85
CA SER A 66 4.58 14.45 16.83
C SER A 66 3.90 14.14 15.49
N PRO A 67 2.56 13.92 15.47
CA PRO A 67 1.81 13.89 14.23
C PRO A 67 2.08 15.15 13.39
N GLY A 68 2.34 14.98 12.10
CA GLY A 68 2.70 16.06 11.19
C GLY A 68 4.20 16.33 11.05
N ASP A 69 5.06 15.71 11.87
CA ASP A 69 6.52 15.82 11.72
C ASP A 69 6.95 15.32 10.33
N LEU A 70 7.76 16.12 9.63
CA LEU A 70 8.34 15.76 8.34
C LEU A 70 9.66 15.01 8.56
N MET A 71 9.71 13.79 8.07
CA MET A 71 10.87 12.90 8.21
C MET A 71 11.48 12.61 6.84
N VAL A 72 12.77 12.29 6.82
CA VAL A 72 13.49 11.86 5.62
C VAL A 72 14.27 10.59 5.88
N SER A 73 14.17 9.62 4.98
CA SER A 73 14.96 8.38 5.08
C SER A 73 16.44 8.66 4.84
N MET A 74 17.31 8.37 5.82
CA MET A 74 18.77 8.53 5.67
C MET A 74 19.50 7.21 5.43
N THR A 75 18.78 6.09 5.41
CA THR A 75 19.34 4.76 5.16
C THR A 75 18.37 3.95 4.34
N ASP A 76 18.88 3.27 3.33
CA ASP A 76 18.10 2.41 2.46
C ASP A 76 18.73 1.01 2.37
N LEU A 77 17.89 -0.02 2.44
CA LEU A 77 18.29 -1.43 2.45
C LEU A 77 18.35 -2.07 1.06
N SER A 78 17.93 -1.35 0.02
CA SER A 78 18.04 -1.75 -1.38
C SER A 78 19.37 -1.27 -1.99
N LYS A 79 19.82 -1.97 -3.03
CA LYS A 79 21.02 -1.58 -3.79
C LYS A 79 20.83 -0.30 -4.60
N GLU A 80 19.60 -0.06 -5.05
CA GLU A 80 19.24 1.09 -5.89
C GLU A 80 18.92 2.36 -5.07
N GLY A 81 18.76 2.23 -3.74
CA GLY A 81 18.39 3.36 -2.89
C GLY A 81 16.92 3.79 -3.07
N ASP A 82 16.02 2.82 -3.19
CA ASP A 82 14.60 3.00 -3.56
C ASP A 82 13.87 4.07 -2.73
N THR A 83 14.19 4.19 -1.45
CA THR A 83 13.59 5.14 -0.49
C THR A 83 14.58 6.17 0.05
N LEU A 84 15.87 6.12 -0.33
CA LEU A 84 16.90 7.00 0.22
C LEU A 84 16.59 8.46 -0.09
N GLY A 85 16.56 9.30 0.94
CA GLY A 85 16.25 10.73 0.82
C GLY A 85 14.77 11.04 0.65
N LEU A 86 13.88 10.04 0.52
CA LEU A 86 12.45 10.30 0.37
C LEU A 86 11.80 10.75 1.69
N PRO A 87 10.78 11.61 1.59
CA PRO A 87 10.08 12.14 2.75
C PRO A 87 8.94 11.22 3.21
N ALA A 88 8.57 11.34 4.49
CA ALA A 88 7.33 10.81 5.06
C ALA A 88 6.82 11.77 6.14
N ILE A 89 5.50 11.90 6.26
CA ILE A 89 4.86 12.67 7.33
C ILE A 89 4.41 11.68 8.40
N VAL A 90 4.75 11.96 9.66
CA VAL A 90 4.34 11.13 10.80
C VAL A 90 2.81 11.20 10.95
N PRO A 91 2.10 10.05 10.93
CA PRO A 91 0.65 10.04 11.12
C PRO A 91 0.28 10.19 12.60
N GLU A 92 -1.02 10.26 12.87
CA GLU A 92 -1.54 10.14 14.24
C GLU A 92 -1.08 8.84 14.90
N GLY A 93 -0.58 8.94 16.14
CA GLY A 93 -0.11 7.78 16.90
C GLY A 93 1.11 8.07 17.78
N ASN A 94 1.72 7.02 18.29
CA ASN A 94 2.86 7.09 19.19
C ASN A 94 4.13 6.59 18.49
N PHE A 95 4.93 7.52 17.95
CA PHE A 95 6.09 7.21 17.13
C PHE A 95 7.41 7.71 17.74
N LEU A 96 8.49 6.97 17.50
CA LEU A 96 9.84 7.27 17.99
C LEU A 96 10.84 7.51 16.84
N HIS A 97 11.73 8.48 17.05
CA HIS A 97 12.71 8.97 16.08
C HIS A 97 14.01 8.16 16.09
N ASN A 98 14.10 7.15 15.22
CA ASN A 98 15.28 6.30 15.07
C ASN A 98 16.49 7.00 14.43
N GLN A 99 17.72 6.57 14.77
CA GLN A 99 18.97 7.17 14.26
C GLN A 99 19.15 7.13 12.73
N ARG A 100 18.44 6.24 12.04
CA ARG A 100 18.52 6.08 10.58
C ARG A 100 17.57 7.02 9.81
N ILE A 101 16.77 7.80 10.53
CA ILE A 101 15.79 8.72 9.97
C ILE A 101 16.13 10.14 10.41
N GLY A 102 16.05 11.08 9.47
CA GLY A 102 16.24 12.50 9.75
C GLY A 102 14.90 13.18 10.04
N LEU A 103 14.81 13.94 11.13
CA LEU A 103 13.69 14.85 11.36
C LEU A 103 13.99 16.18 10.69
N VAL A 104 13.11 16.67 9.82
CA VAL A 104 13.26 17.90 9.06
C VAL A 104 12.67 19.06 9.84
N GLU A 105 13.54 19.97 10.28
CA GLU A 105 13.18 21.21 10.97
C GLU A 105 13.25 22.38 9.98
N ILE A 106 12.13 23.06 9.75
CA ILE A 106 12.10 24.22 8.86
C ILE A 106 12.61 25.44 9.63
N ILE A 107 13.66 26.09 9.12
CA ILE A 107 14.28 27.28 9.76
C ILE A 107 14.00 28.57 9.01
N ASP A 108 13.66 28.51 7.72
CA ASP A 108 13.23 29.68 6.94
C ASP A 108 11.69 29.78 6.97
N PRO A 109 11.11 30.87 7.50
CA PRO A 109 9.66 31.04 7.56
C PRO A 109 8.98 31.16 6.19
N ASN A 110 9.74 31.31 5.10
CA ASN A 110 9.23 31.34 3.72
C ASN A 110 9.15 29.96 3.08
N VAL A 111 9.24 28.88 3.86
CA VAL A 111 9.12 27.50 3.40
C VAL A 111 7.84 26.89 3.93
N ASP A 112 6.99 26.44 3.02
CA ASP A 112 5.80 25.69 3.35
C ASP A 112 6.16 24.20 3.56
N SER A 113 5.73 23.64 4.68
CA SER A 113 6.07 22.25 5.07
C SER A 113 5.48 21.22 4.10
N ARG A 114 4.24 21.44 3.64
CA ARG A 114 3.57 20.53 2.73
C ARG A 114 4.24 20.57 1.36
N PHE A 115 4.56 21.76 0.86
CA PHE A 115 5.36 21.93 -0.35
C PHE A 115 6.71 21.23 -0.24
N LEU A 116 7.43 21.40 0.88
CA LEU A 116 8.72 20.77 1.10
C LEU A 116 8.62 19.24 1.04
N SER A 117 7.54 18.66 1.57
CA SER A 117 7.29 17.22 1.48
C SER A 117 7.16 16.74 0.02
N TYR A 118 6.59 17.55 -0.87
CA TYR A 118 6.57 17.25 -2.31
C TYR A 118 7.91 17.52 -3.00
N PHE A 119 8.59 18.60 -2.62
CA PHE A 119 9.88 18.98 -3.18
C PHE A 119 10.94 17.88 -2.97
N LEU A 120 10.96 17.26 -1.79
CA LEU A 120 11.86 16.14 -1.47
C LEU A 120 11.54 14.85 -2.25
N ARG A 121 10.48 14.84 -3.07
CA ARG A 121 10.14 13.74 -4.00
C ARG A 121 10.62 14.02 -5.43
N THR A 122 11.19 15.20 -5.71
CA THR A 122 11.61 15.58 -7.06
C THR A 122 12.82 14.79 -7.54
N ASP A 123 12.87 14.48 -8.84
CA ASP A 123 13.95 13.73 -9.46
C ASP A 123 15.31 14.40 -9.29
N SER A 124 15.38 15.72 -9.39
CA SER A 124 16.63 16.48 -9.23
C SER A 124 17.21 16.32 -7.82
N TYR A 125 16.36 16.39 -6.80
CA TYR A 125 16.78 16.19 -5.42
C TYR A 125 17.18 14.74 -5.18
N ARG A 126 16.35 13.79 -5.63
CA ARG A 126 16.61 12.35 -5.46
C ARG A 126 17.91 11.93 -6.15
N ALA A 127 18.18 12.44 -7.35
CA ALA A 127 19.42 12.18 -8.09
C ALA A 127 20.65 12.67 -7.31
N HIS A 128 20.59 13.86 -6.71
CA HIS A 128 21.67 14.37 -5.85
C HIS A 128 21.92 13.48 -4.64
N ILE A 129 20.86 13.04 -3.95
CA ILE A 129 20.98 12.16 -2.80
C ILE A 129 21.63 10.82 -3.18
N LEU A 130 21.19 10.20 -4.28
CA LEU A 130 21.74 8.93 -4.74
C LEU A 130 23.18 9.05 -5.22
N ALA A 131 23.54 10.15 -5.88
CA ALA A 131 24.90 10.41 -6.39
C ALA A 131 25.91 10.67 -5.26
N THR A 132 25.45 11.23 -4.14
CA THR A 132 26.31 11.54 -2.97
C THR A 132 26.25 10.50 -1.86
N ALA A 133 25.42 9.47 -2.03
CA ALA A 133 25.26 8.39 -1.05
C ALA A 133 26.55 7.57 -0.86
N SER A 134 26.72 7.05 0.35
CA SER A 134 27.80 6.11 0.69
C SER A 134 27.27 4.70 0.91
N GLY A 135 28.09 3.69 0.64
CA GLY A 135 27.74 2.27 0.80
C GLY A 135 27.20 1.64 -0.48
N SER A 136 27.46 0.33 -0.65
CA SER A 136 27.13 -0.42 -1.88
C SER A 136 25.89 -1.31 -1.73
N THR A 137 25.81 -2.08 -0.64
CA THR A 137 24.66 -2.97 -0.34
C THR A 137 23.57 -2.25 0.45
N VAL A 138 23.99 -1.39 1.38
CA VAL A 138 23.11 -0.52 2.16
C VAL A 138 23.58 0.89 1.87
N ARG A 139 22.66 1.74 1.41
CA ARG A 139 23.01 3.12 1.07
C ARG A 139 22.68 4.06 2.23
N HIS A 140 23.55 5.04 2.44
CA HIS A 140 23.43 6.02 3.50
C HIS A 140 23.60 7.43 2.95
N THR A 141 22.74 8.34 3.39
CA THR A 141 22.95 9.78 3.27
C THR A 141 23.12 10.39 4.67
N SER A 142 23.38 11.69 4.74
CA SER A 142 23.60 12.43 5.98
C SER A 142 22.94 13.80 5.92
N PRO A 143 22.67 14.46 7.07
CA PRO A 143 22.19 15.84 7.11
C PRO A 143 23.03 16.80 6.26
N SER A 144 24.35 16.64 6.27
CA SER A 144 25.26 17.45 5.48
C SER A 144 25.07 17.27 3.97
N ARG A 145 24.89 16.03 3.49
CA ARG A 145 24.67 15.73 2.06
C ARG A 145 23.31 16.21 1.58
N ILE A 146 22.28 16.00 2.39
CA ILE A 146 20.92 16.50 2.10
C ILE A 146 20.93 18.03 2.07
N GLY A 147 21.54 18.66 3.08
CA GLY A 147 21.65 20.11 3.16
C GLY A 147 22.49 20.75 2.06
N ALA A 148 23.41 20.00 1.43
CA ALA A 148 24.24 20.49 0.33
C ALA A 148 23.52 20.54 -1.02
N PHE A 149 22.26 20.08 -1.11
CA PHE A 149 21.50 20.18 -2.35
C PHE A 149 21.24 21.66 -2.70
N GLU A 150 21.81 22.13 -3.80
CA GLU A 150 21.65 23.49 -4.28
C GLU A 150 20.29 23.64 -4.99
N THR A 151 19.46 24.57 -4.50
CA THR A 151 18.12 24.78 -5.05
C THR A 151 17.67 26.23 -4.96
N CYS A 152 16.62 26.56 -5.69
CA CYS A 152 15.90 27.81 -5.55
C CYS A 152 14.41 27.52 -5.37
N LEU A 153 13.91 27.75 -4.16
CA LEU A 153 12.50 27.55 -3.86
C LEU A 153 11.66 28.70 -4.45
N PRO A 154 10.44 28.43 -4.95
CA PRO A 154 9.56 29.47 -5.44
C PRO A 154 9.04 30.33 -4.27
N SER A 155 8.37 31.45 -4.55
CA SER A 155 7.77 32.29 -3.50
C SER A 155 6.80 31.47 -2.64
N LEU A 156 6.67 31.81 -1.34
CA LEU A 156 5.77 31.12 -0.42
C LEU A 156 4.34 30.94 -0.96
N ASN A 157 3.79 31.94 -1.65
CA ASN A 157 2.46 31.83 -2.28
C ASN A 157 2.42 30.72 -3.35
N ALA A 158 3.43 30.65 -4.21
CA ALA A 158 3.53 29.61 -5.23
C ALA A 158 3.76 28.22 -4.60
N GLN A 159 4.54 28.13 -3.53
CA GLN A 159 4.71 26.89 -2.76
C GLN A 159 3.36 26.39 -2.23
N ARG A 160 2.58 27.27 -1.59
CA ARG A 160 1.25 26.97 -1.07
C ARG A 160 0.29 26.52 -2.16
N SER A 161 0.24 27.21 -3.29
CA SER A 161 -0.63 26.83 -4.42
C SER A 161 -0.27 25.46 -5.01
N ILE A 162 1.02 25.13 -5.12
CA ILE A 162 1.45 23.78 -5.57
C ILE A 162 1.06 22.72 -4.53
N ALA A 163 1.30 23.02 -3.25
CA ALA A 163 0.99 22.11 -2.15
C ALA A 163 -0.52 21.89 -1.97
N GLU A 164 -1.35 22.87 -2.31
CA GLU A 164 -2.81 22.78 -2.29
C GLU A 164 -3.32 21.80 -3.34
N VAL A 165 -2.88 21.94 -4.60
CA VAL A 165 -3.31 21.05 -5.69
C VAL A 165 -2.88 19.60 -5.46
N LEU A 166 -1.59 19.37 -5.19
CA LEU A 166 -1.09 18.01 -4.90
C LEU A 166 -1.67 17.48 -3.59
N GLY A 167 -1.89 18.39 -2.64
CA GLY A 167 -2.45 18.10 -1.35
C GLY A 167 -3.88 17.59 -1.40
N ALA A 168 -4.74 18.23 -2.19
CA ALA A 168 -6.12 17.80 -2.36
C ALA A 168 -6.21 16.35 -2.85
N LEU A 169 -5.31 15.93 -3.75
CA LEU A 169 -5.24 14.55 -4.24
C LEU A 169 -4.85 13.58 -3.10
N ASP A 170 -3.81 13.89 -2.33
CA ASP A 170 -3.38 13.06 -1.20
C ASP A 170 -4.43 13.03 -0.07
N ASP A 171 -5.10 14.15 0.20
CA ASP A 171 -6.17 14.25 1.20
C ASP A 171 -7.35 13.36 0.79
N LYS A 172 -7.70 13.33 -0.50
CA LYS A 172 -8.73 12.45 -1.03
C LYS A 172 -8.33 10.96 -0.96
N ILE A 173 -7.06 10.63 -1.27
CA ILE A 173 -6.52 9.27 -1.11
C ILE A 173 -6.65 8.83 0.36
N ALA A 174 -6.25 9.68 1.30
CA ALA A 174 -6.34 9.39 2.73
C ALA A 174 -7.80 9.19 3.19
N ALA A 175 -8.72 10.05 2.74
CA ALA A 175 -10.14 9.93 3.04
C ALA A 175 -10.73 8.61 2.51
N ASN A 176 -10.46 8.27 1.25
CA ASN A 176 -10.88 7.02 0.63
C ASN A 176 -10.31 5.79 1.35
N THR A 177 -9.04 5.84 1.74
CA THR A 177 -8.38 4.75 2.50
C THR A 177 -9.08 4.54 3.84
N ARG A 178 -9.44 5.62 4.54
CA ARG A 178 -10.19 5.57 5.81
C ARG A 178 -11.59 5.00 5.62
N ILE A 179 -12.30 5.42 4.57
CA ILE A 179 -13.63 4.88 4.22
C ILE A 179 -13.53 3.38 3.96
N SER A 180 -12.53 2.93 3.19
CA SER A 180 -12.33 1.52 2.90
C SER A 180 -12.05 0.69 4.15
N ALA A 181 -11.20 1.20 5.06
CA ALA A 181 -10.90 0.53 6.32
C ALA A 181 -12.16 0.34 7.18
N ILE A 182 -12.90 1.43 7.43
CA ILE A 182 -14.12 1.39 8.24
C ILE A 182 -15.19 0.49 7.60
N SER A 183 -15.35 0.56 6.27
CA SER A 183 -16.32 -0.26 5.55
C SER A 183 -15.95 -1.74 5.60
N SER A 184 -14.66 -2.08 5.48
CA SER A 184 -14.15 -3.44 5.58
C SER A 184 -14.38 -4.01 6.98
N ASP A 185 -14.09 -3.23 8.02
CA ASP A 185 -14.29 -3.63 9.42
C ASP A 185 -15.78 -3.85 9.71
N LEU A 186 -16.65 -2.91 9.32
CA LEU A 186 -18.09 -3.03 9.49
C LEU A 186 -18.65 -4.25 8.75
N ALA A 187 -18.24 -4.45 7.49
CA ALA A 187 -18.68 -5.58 6.68
C ALA A 187 -18.25 -6.92 7.32
N GLY A 188 -17.01 -7.01 7.81
CA GLY A 188 -16.52 -8.18 8.53
C GLY A 188 -17.33 -8.47 9.80
N LEU A 189 -17.57 -7.46 10.64
CA LEU A 189 -18.35 -7.61 11.88
C LEU A 189 -19.81 -8.02 11.62
N LEU A 190 -20.45 -7.45 10.59
CA LEU A 190 -21.80 -7.81 10.18
C LEU A 190 -21.85 -9.24 9.67
N TYR A 191 -20.88 -9.64 8.84
CA TYR A 191 -20.75 -11.02 8.38
C TYR A 191 -20.58 -11.98 9.56
N ASP A 192 -19.66 -11.70 10.48
CA ASP A 192 -19.36 -12.57 11.62
C ASP A 192 -20.58 -12.77 12.53
N ARG A 193 -21.37 -11.70 12.77
CA ARG A 193 -22.60 -11.75 13.56
C ARG A 193 -23.63 -12.71 13.00
N GLU A 194 -23.80 -12.71 11.67
CA GLU A 194 -24.84 -13.50 10.99
C GLU A 194 -24.33 -14.92 10.72
N ALA A 195 -23.08 -15.08 10.33
CA ALA A 195 -22.44 -16.39 10.15
C ALA A 195 -22.46 -17.24 11.44
N ALA A 196 -22.38 -16.61 12.62
CA ALA A 196 -22.47 -17.29 13.91
C ALA A 196 -23.85 -17.92 14.19
N ARG A 197 -24.90 -17.50 13.46
CA ARG A 197 -26.28 -18.01 13.60
C ARG A 197 -26.60 -19.15 12.64
N VAL A 198 -25.69 -19.42 11.71
CA VAL A 198 -25.89 -20.36 10.62
C VAL A 198 -25.08 -21.62 10.88
N GLU A 199 -25.64 -22.79 10.55
CA GLU A 199 -24.91 -24.04 10.66
C GLU A 199 -23.65 -24.04 9.78
N SER A 200 -22.56 -24.60 10.33
CA SER A 200 -21.31 -24.74 9.60
C SER A 200 -21.21 -26.07 8.89
N GLN A 201 -20.62 -26.05 7.69
CA GLN A 201 -20.35 -27.24 6.89
C GLN A 201 -18.95 -27.18 6.24
N PRO A 202 -18.37 -28.32 5.83
CA PRO A 202 -17.10 -28.34 5.13
C PRO A 202 -17.14 -27.53 3.84
N MET A 203 -16.11 -26.71 3.61
CA MET A 203 -16.01 -25.82 2.45
C MET A 203 -16.08 -26.60 1.12
N SER A 204 -15.49 -27.79 1.07
CA SER A 204 -15.51 -28.65 -0.12
C SER A 204 -16.91 -29.15 -0.53
N LYS A 205 -17.91 -29.11 0.36
CA LYS A 205 -19.30 -29.47 0.02
C LYS A 205 -20.01 -28.39 -0.79
N VAL A 206 -19.63 -27.14 -0.59
CA VAL A 206 -20.36 -25.97 -1.14
C VAL A 206 -19.54 -25.18 -2.16
N LEU A 207 -18.22 -25.15 -2.02
CA LEU A 207 -17.32 -24.45 -2.94
C LEU A 207 -16.48 -25.43 -3.74
N ARG A 208 -16.25 -25.07 -5.00
CA ARG A 208 -15.39 -25.82 -5.92
C ARG A 208 -14.12 -25.02 -6.20
N PRO A 209 -13.01 -25.27 -5.47
CA PRO A 209 -11.75 -24.55 -5.69
C PRO A 209 -11.21 -24.83 -7.09
N ILE A 210 -10.78 -23.76 -7.78
CA ILE A 210 -10.15 -23.81 -9.10
C ILE A 210 -8.66 -23.53 -8.93
N LEU A 211 -7.80 -24.44 -9.39
CA LEU A 211 -6.35 -24.20 -9.36
C LEU A 211 -5.95 -23.27 -10.50
N GLY A 212 -5.15 -22.25 -10.19
CA GLY A 212 -4.62 -21.32 -11.19
C GLY A 212 -3.57 -21.96 -12.13
N GLY A 213 -3.11 -21.18 -13.11
CA GLY A 213 -2.17 -21.65 -14.13
C GLY A 213 -1.12 -20.60 -14.46
N THR A 214 0.14 -21.03 -14.60
CA THR A 214 1.21 -20.17 -15.15
C THR A 214 1.51 -20.62 -16.59
N PRO A 215 1.30 -19.76 -17.60
CA PRO A 215 1.74 -20.05 -18.95
C PRO A 215 3.26 -20.30 -18.99
N ALA A 216 3.73 -21.14 -19.92
CA ALA A 216 5.14 -21.46 -20.02
C ALA A 216 5.97 -20.19 -20.26
N ARG A 217 6.92 -19.90 -19.34
CA ARG A 217 7.79 -18.71 -19.43
C ARG A 217 8.67 -18.72 -20.68
N SER A 218 9.03 -19.91 -21.16
CA SER A 218 9.80 -20.10 -22.39
C SER A 218 9.11 -19.61 -23.67
N LYS A 219 7.81 -19.33 -23.62
CA LYS A 219 7.05 -18.82 -24.76
C LYS A 219 7.07 -17.30 -24.91
N GLY A 220 7.69 -16.58 -23.96
CA GLY A 220 7.93 -15.14 -24.07
C GLY A 220 6.67 -14.35 -24.45
N GLU A 221 6.81 -13.47 -25.45
CA GLU A 221 5.73 -12.61 -25.96
C GLU A 221 4.53 -13.36 -26.56
N GLU A 222 4.67 -14.66 -26.89
CA GLU A 222 3.52 -15.47 -27.30
C GLU A 222 2.48 -15.53 -26.18
N PHE A 223 2.91 -15.56 -24.92
CA PHE A 223 2.06 -15.71 -23.75
C PHE A 223 2.07 -14.53 -22.78
N TRP A 224 3.12 -13.71 -22.76
CA TRP A 224 3.36 -12.66 -21.77
C TRP A 224 3.38 -11.28 -22.42
N GLY A 225 3.07 -10.24 -21.65
CA GLY A 225 3.06 -8.85 -22.12
C GLY A 225 1.79 -8.43 -22.88
N GLY A 226 0.70 -9.19 -22.74
CA GLY A 226 -0.60 -8.85 -23.32
C GLY A 226 -1.42 -7.89 -22.44
N ALA A 227 -2.73 -7.81 -22.72
CA ALA A 227 -3.66 -6.95 -21.97
C ALA A 227 -4.41 -7.67 -20.83
N ARG A 228 -4.36 -9.01 -20.77
CA ARG A 228 -5.14 -9.79 -19.79
C ARG A 228 -4.40 -9.87 -18.48
N LEU A 229 -5.08 -9.55 -17.38
CA LEU A 229 -4.49 -9.60 -16.05
C LEU A 229 -4.11 -11.03 -15.64
N TRP A 230 -2.95 -11.15 -15.01
CA TRP A 230 -2.46 -12.41 -14.44
C TRP A 230 -1.94 -12.16 -13.03
N ALA A 231 -2.76 -12.47 -12.04
CA ALA A 231 -2.46 -12.22 -10.64
C ALA A 231 -1.53 -13.28 -10.05
N SER A 232 -0.35 -12.85 -9.60
CA SER A 232 0.54 -13.66 -8.79
C SER A 232 0.11 -13.64 -7.32
N ALA A 233 0.61 -14.58 -6.52
CA ALA A 233 0.41 -14.53 -5.07
C ALA A 233 0.90 -13.22 -4.43
N LYS A 234 1.89 -12.55 -5.03
CA LYS A 234 2.38 -11.24 -4.58
C LYS A 234 1.35 -10.13 -4.84
N ASP A 235 0.66 -10.17 -5.99
CA ASP A 235 -0.41 -9.21 -6.29
C ASP A 235 -1.57 -9.39 -5.32
N ILE A 236 -1.95 -10.64 -5.01
CA ILE A 236 -2.99 -10.93 -4.00
C ILE A 236 -2.57 -10.43 -2.61
N THR A 237 -1.33 -10.68 -2.20
CA THR A 237 -0.83 -10.22 -0.90
C THR A 237 -0.65 -8.70 -0.82
N GLY A 238 -0.37 -8.05 -1.95
CA GLY A 238 -0.18 -6.59 -2.03
C GLY A 238 -1.46 -5.81 -2.30
N ALA A 239 -2.61 -6.47 -2.47
CA ALA A 239 -3.87 -5.82 -2.80
C ALA A 239 -4.43 -5.02 -1.61
N ASP A 240 -4.60 -3.71 -1.78
CA ASP A 240 -5.21 -2.85 -0.78
C ASP A 240 -6.64 -3.29 -0.49
N PHE A 241 -6.96 -3.51 0.79
CA PHE A 241 -8.25 -4.05 1.25
C PHE A 241 -8.67 -5.34 0.53
N GLY A 242 -7.68 -6.15 0.11
CA GLY A 242 -7.90 -7.39 -0.62
C GLY A 242 -8.47 -7.19 -2.03
N VAL A 243 -8.45 -5.99 -2.60
CA VAL A 243 -9.06 -5.68 -3.90
C VAL A 243 -8.01 -5.72 -5.01
N VAL A 244 -8.13 -6.68 -5.93
CA VAL A 244 -7.24 -6.80 -7.09
C VAL A 244 -7.84 -6.04 -8.26
N THR A 245 -7.25 -4.90 -8.60
CA THR A 245 -7.69 -4.00 -9.69
C THR A 245 -6.77 -4.04 -10.92
N ASP A 246 -5.48 -4.30 -10.73
CA ASP A 246 -4.47 -4.52 -11.78
C ASP A 246 -3.45 -5.57 -11.31
N THR A 247 -2.58 -6.01 -12.20
CA THR A 247 -1.53 -7.01 -11.91
C THR A 247 -0.18 -6.60 -12.49
N ALA A 248 0.90 -6.94 -11.78
CA ALA A 248 2.26 -6.61 -12.23
C ALA A 248 2.61 -7.25 -13.59
N GLU A 249 2.11 -8.46 -13.86
CA GLU A 249 2.29 -9.16 -15.12
C GLU A 249 0.95 -9.36 -15.83
N LYS A 250 0.99 -9.33 -17.16
CA LYS A 250 -0.17 -9.53 -18.02
C LYS A 250 0.14 -10.59 -19.06
N ILE A 251 -0.88 -11.31 -19.50
CA ILE A 251 -0.79 -12.40 -20.47
C ILE A 251 -1.60 -12.07 -21.74
N THR A 252 -1.30 -12.78 -22.82
CA THR A 252 -2.00 -12.63 -24.10
C THR A 252 -3.33 -13.39 -24.11
N ASP A 253 -4.23 -13.03 -25.03
CA ASP A 253 -5.46 -13.81 -25.28
C ASP A 253 -5.13 -15.26 -25.60
N ARG A 254 -4.10 -15.48 -26.42
CA ARG A 254 -3.60 -16.83 -26.77
C ARG A 254 -3.23 -17.65 -25.54
N ALA A 255 -2.60 -17.04 -24.52
CA ALA A 255 -2.28 -17.74 -23.28
C ALA A 255 -3.55 -18.16 -22.52
N VAL A 256 -4.55 -17.27 -22.46
CA VAL A 256 -5.85 -17.57 -21.83
C VAL A 256 -6.55 -18.71 -22.56
N ASP A 257 -6.55 -18.70 -23.90
CA ASP A 257 -7.28 -19.68 -24.71
C ASP A 257 -6.63 -21.06 -24.71
N THR A 258 -5.30 -21.11 -24.82
CA THR A 258 -4.55 -22.36 -25.05
C THR A 258 -3.97 -23.01 -23.79
N THR A 259 -4.02 -22.33 -22.64
CA THR A 259 -3.44 -22.84 -21.38
C THR A 259 -4.49 -22.99 -20.28
N LYS A 260 -4.04 -23.47 -19.11
CA LYS A 260 -4.86 -23.53 -17.88
C LYS A 260 -5.02 -22.17 -17.18
N ALA A 261 -4.37 -21.11 -17.66
CA ALA A 261 -4.48 -19.76 -17.11
C ALA A 261 -5.80 -19.09 -17.52
N LYS A 262 -6.93 -19.71 -17.16
CA LYS A 262 -8.27 -19.19 -17.44
C LYS A 262 -8.58 -18.04 -16.50
N ALA A 263 -9.21 -17.00 -17.05
CA ALA A 263 -9.64 -15.85 -16.27
C ALA A 263 -10.90 -16.21 -15.47
N LEU A 264 -10.94 -15.80 -14.21
CA LEU A 264 -12.18 -15.82 -13.43
C LEU A 264 -12.89 -14.47 -13.56
N PRO A 265 -14.23 -14.44 -13.45
CA PRO A 265 -14.98 -13.19 -13.51
C PRO A 265 -14.72 -12.28 -12.30
N SER A 266 -15.09 -11.02 -12.42
CA SER A 266 -15.15 -10.09 -11.27
C SER A 266 -16.01 -10.66 -10.13
N GLY A 267 -15.66 -10.32 -8.89
CA GLY A 267 -16.25 -10.89 -7.68
C GLY A 267 -15.66 -12.24 -7.26
N SER A 268 -14.83 -12.87 -8.10
CA SER A 268 -14.13 -14.09 -7.72
C SER A 268 -13.11 -13.86 -6.61
N VAL A 269 -12.99 -14.84 -5.72
CA VAL A 269 -12.10 -14.80 -4.56
C VAL A 269 -10.89 -15.67 -4.83
N ILE A 270 -9.70 -15.14 -4.57
CA ILE A 270 -8.42 -15.82 -4.74
C ILE A 270 -7.77 -16.03 -3.37
N LEU A 271 -7.36 -17.27 -3.09
CA LEU A 271 -6.69 -17.70 -1.86
C LEU A 271 -5.27 -18.17 -2.20
N THR A 272 -4.26 -17.57 -1.59
CA THR A 272 -2.87 -18.01 -1.75
C THR A 272 -2.62 -19.32 -1.02
N ALA A 273 -2.07 -20.31 -1.72
CA ALA A 273 -1.85 -21.66 -1.20
C ALA A 273 -0.39 -21.95 -0.87
N ARG A 274 0.57 -21.20 -1.44
CA ARG A 274 2.03 -21.38 -1.24
C ARG A 274 2.73 -20.02 -1.18
N GLY A 275 3.82 -19.94 -0.42
CA GLY A 275 4.57 -18.69 -0.21
C GLY A 275 3.94 -17.86 0.91
N THR A 276 3.11 -16.87 0.56
CA THR A 276 2.32 -16.07 1.51
C THR A 276 1.00 -16.76 1.83
N VAL A 277 1.05 -17.96 2.40
CA VAL A 277 -0.10 -18.85 2.53
C VAL A 277 -1.27 -18.20 3.27
N GLY A 278 -2.46 -18.36 2.71
CA GLY A 278 -3.74 -17.98 3.30
C GLY A 278 -4.05 -16.48 3.29
N THR A 279 -3.45 -15.73 2.38
CA THR A 279 -3.94 -14.40 2.03
C THR A 279 -5.11 -14.54 1.07
N VAL A 280 -6.15 -13.72 1.24
CA VAL A 280 -7.36 -13.75 0.44
C VAL A 280 -7.56 -12.39 -0.22
N GLY A 281 -7.79 -12.40 -1.53
CA GLY A 281 -8.15 -11.23 -2.31
C GLY A 281 -9.37 -11.50 -3.17
N ARG A 282 -10.00 -10.44 -3.68
CA ARG A 282 -11.12 -10.50 -4.60
C ARG A 282 -10.80 -9.74 -5.88
N LEU A 283 -11.26 -10.28 -7.00
CA LEU A 283 -11.06 -9.67 -8.31
C LEU A 283 -12.08 -8.56 -8.53
N ALA A 284 -11.62 -7.31 -8.70
CA ALA A 284 -12.49 -6.21 -9.13
C ALA A 284 -12.80 -6.28 -10.63
N VAL A 285 -11.88 -6.87 -11.40
CA VAL A 285 -11.98 -7.10 -12.84
C VAL A 285 -11.57 -8.53 -13.18
N PRO A 286 -12.02 -9.11 -14.30
CA PRO A 286 -11.65 -10.47 -14.66
C PRO A 286 -10.13 -10.64 -14.78
N ALA A 287 -9.59 -11.71 -14.16
CA ALA A 287 -8.17 -11.99 -14.17
C ALA A 287 -7.87 -13.50 -14.11
N SER A 288 -6.81 -13.91 -14.78
CA SER A 288 -6.16 -15.20 -14.56
C SER A 288 -5.25 -15.10 -13.34
N PHE A 289 -4.79 -16.23 -12.80
CA PHE A 289 -3.96 -16.23 -11.60
C PHE A 289 -3.00 -17.42 -11.54
N ASN A 290 -1.95 -17.31 -10.73
CA ASN A 290 -0.85 -18.29 -10.70
C ASN A 290 -1.25 -19.65 -10.08
N GLN A 291 -0.46 -20.70 -10.36
CA GLN A 291 -0.72 -22.06 -9.82
C GLN A 291 -0.50 -22.21 -8.30
N SER A 292 -0.05 -21.14 -7.64
CA SER A 292 0.16 -21.12 -6.18
C SER A 292 -1.06 -20.58 -5.44
N CYS A 293 -2.17 -20.34 -6.14
CA CYS A 293 -3.42 -19.90 -5.54
C CYS A 293 -4.59 -20.80 -6.00
N TYR A 294 -5.67 -20.78 -5.23
CA TYR A 294 -6.97 -21.30 -5.60
C TYR A 294 -7.95 -20.15 -5.80
N GLY A 295 -8.83 -20.28 -6.79
CA GLY A 295 -9.91 -19.35 -7.06
C GLY A 295 -11.28 -19.94 -6.76
N PHE A 296 -12.21 -19.09 -6.36
CA PHE A 296 -13.60 -19.41 -6.10
C PHE A 296 -14.47 -18.43 -6.89
N VAL A 297 -15.35 -18.96 -7.74
CA VAL A 297 -16.22 -18.13 -8.57
C VAL A 297 -17.52 -17.87 -7.81
N PRO A 298 -18.03 -16.63 -7.78
CA PRO A 298 -19.37 -16.34 -7.29
C PRO A 298 -20.37 -17.04 -8.22
N GLY A 299 -20.95 -18.12 -7.70
CA GLY A 299 -22.01 -18.87 -8.36
C GLY A 299 -23.35 -18.49 -7.75
N LEU A 300 -23.98 -19.46 -7.08
CA LEU A 300 -25.15 -19.21 -6.22
C LEU A 300 -24.79 -18.49 -4.92
N VAL A 301 -23.50 -18.43 -4.57
CA VAL A 301 -23.00 -17.74 -3.39
C VAL A 301 -22.74 -16.28 -3.75
N PRO A 302 -23.38 -15.31 -3.08
CA PRO A 302 -23.11 -13.91 -3.32
C PRO A 302 -21.65 -13.51 -3.03
N ALA A 303 -21.16 -12.50 -3.73
CA ALA A 303 -19.71 -12.23 -3.80
C ALA A 303 -19.11 -11.75 -2.47
N ALA A 304 -19.82 -10.90 -1.72
CA ALA A 304 -19.28 -10.41 -0.44
C ALA A 304 -19.32 -11.51 0.63
N VAL A 305 -20.42 -12.27 0.71
CA VAL A 305 -20.50 -13.48 1.55
C VAL A 305 -19.40 -14.49 1.19
N LEU A 306 -19.13 -14.73 -0.10
CA LEU A 306 -18.07 -15.63 -0.54
C LEU A 306 -16.69 -15.15 -0.04
N TYR A 307 -16.41 -13.86 -0.18
CA TYR A 307 -15.14 -13.26 0.25
C TYR A 307 -14.90 -13.45 1.75
N PHE A 308 -15.86 -13.04 2.58
CA PHE A 308 -15.71 -13.20 4.03
C PHE A 308 -15.74 -14.67 4.47
N GLY A 309 -16.51 -15.53 3.82
CA GLY A 309 -16.51 -16.96 4.09
C GLY A 309 -15.15 -17.61 3.89
N VAL A 310 -14.49 -17.33 2.77
CA VAL A 310 -13.13 -17.82 2.50
C VAL A 310 -12.11 -17.18 3.43
N LEU A 311 -12.21 -15.85 3.67
CA LEU A 311 -11.31 -15.12 4.56
C LEU A 311 -11.34 -15.68 5.98
N ARG A 312 -12.52 -15.72 6.62
CA ARG A 312 -12.68 -16.18 8.01
C ARG A 312 -12.37 -17.65 8.19
N ALA A 313 -12.67 -18.51 7.20
CA ALA A 313 -12.27 -19.91 7.25
C ALA A 313 -10.74 -20.06 7.23
N THR A 314 -10.06 -19.23 6.45
CA THR A 314 -8.60 -19.25 6.34
C THR A 314 -7.93 -18.68 7.58
N GLU A 315 -8.44 -17.58 8.15
CA GLU A 315 -7.94 -16.98 9.39
C GLU A 315 -8.03 -17.98 10.55
N ARG A 316 -9.18 -18.62 10.76
CA ARG A 316 -9.35 -19.68 11.77
C ARG A 316 -8.38 -20.85 11.58
N ALA A 317 -8.12 -21.24 10.34
CA ALA A 317 -7.16 -22.31 10.05
C ALA A 317 -5.72 -21.94 10.44
N LYS A 318 -5.34 -20.68 10.21
CA LYS A 318 -4.03 -20.16 10.66
C LYS A 318 -3.93 -20.11 12.18
N GLU A 319 -5.01 -19.72 12.84
CA GLU A 319 -5.06 -19.66 14.31
C GLU A 319 -4.89 -21.05 14.94
N ILE A 320 -5.61 -22.06 14.42
CA ILE A 320 -5.49 -23.45 14.88
C ILE A 320 -4.08 -23.99 14.64
N ALA A 321 -3.43 -23.55 13.56
CA ALA A 321 -2.09 -23.97 13.23
C ALA A 321 -1.01 -23.34 14.12
N HIS A 322 -1.32 -22.44 15.06
CA HIS A 322 -0.33 -21.87 16.00
C HIS A 322 0.35 -22.97 16.83
N GLY A 323 1.47 -23.48 16.32
CA GLY A 323 2.22 -24.62 16.84
C GLY A 323 2.92 -25.47 15.76
N SER A 324 2.47 -25.39 14.51
CA SER A 324 3.12 -25.95 13.32
C SER A 324 3.08 -24.95 12.17
N VAL A 325 4.02 -25.00 11.23
CA VAL A 325 4.01 -24.03 10.13
C VAL A 325 2.85 -24.36 9.19
N PHE A 326 1.94 -23.40 8.97
CA PHE A 326 0.84 -23.53 8.00
C PHE A 326 1.39 -23.36 6.58
N ASP A 327 2.19 -24.34 6.16
CA ASP A 327 3.10 -24.22 5.02
C ASP A 327 2.41 -24.29 3.67
N THR A 328 1.24 -24.94 3.57
CA THR A 328 0.56 -25.14 2.29
C THR A 328 -0.93 -25.44 2.45
N ILE A 329 -1.75 -24.86 1.57
CA ILE A 329 -3.16 -25.24 1.38
C ILE A 329 -3.23 -26.22 0.19
N THR A 330 -3.90 -27.35 0.39
CA THR A 330 -4.17 -28.36 -0.65
C THR A 330 -5.67 -28.56 -0.84
N MET A 331 -6.08 -29.32 -1.86
CA MET A 331 -7.50 -29.64 -2.04
C MET A 331 -8.13 -30.32 -0.81
N LYS A 332 -7.38 -31.18 -0.11
CA LYS A 332 -7.85 -31.84 1.12
C LYS A 332 -8.01 -30.87 2.29
N THR A 333 -7.29 -29.74 2.28
CA THR A 333 -7.44 -28.73 3.33
C THR A 333 -8.88 -28.21 3.39
N PHE A 334 -9.56 -28.09 2.23
CA PHE A 334 -10.94 -27.61 2.15
C PHE A 334 -11.98 -28.57 2.74
N ASP A 335 -11.64 -29.85 2.94
CA ASP A 335 -12.51 -30.80 3.65
C ASP A 335 -12.54 -30.53 5.17
N HIS A 336 -11.53 -29.81 5.67
CA HIS A 336 -11.38 -29.48 7.08
C HIS A 336 -11.67 -28.01 7.39
N LEU A 337 -11.70 -27.14 6.37
CA LEU A 337 -12.16 -25.76 6.53
C LEU A 337 -13.68 -25.73 6.62
N SER A 338 -14.21 -25.15 7.70
CA SER A 338 -15.66 -24.99 7.89
C SER A 338 -16.11 -23.61 7.43
N VAL A 339 -17.21 -23.54 6.69
CA VAL A 339 -17.87 -22.29 6.28
C VAL A 339 -19.35 -22.35 6.69
N PRO A 340 -20.01 -21.21 6.93
CA PRO A 340 -21.45 -21.23 7.17
C PRO A 340 -22.20 -21.69 5.91
N ASP A 341 -23.43 -22.17 6.08
CA ASP A 341 -24.31 -22.42 4.94
C ASP A 341 -24.66 -21.13 4.20
N PHE A 342 -24.00 -20.95 3.06
CA PHE A 342 -24.19 -19.81 2.18
C PHE A 342 -25.60 -19.68 1.61
N ASN A 343 -26.43 -20.74 1.65
CA ASN A 343 -27.83 -20.69 1.22
C ASN A 343 -28.80 -20.25 2.33
N SER A 344 -28.30 -19.94 3.52
CA SER A 344 -29.11 -19.44 4.63
C SER A 344 -29.77 -18.10 4.31
N THR A 345 -30.97 -17.89 4.87
CA THR A 345 -31.73 -16.65 4.66
C THR A 345 -31.02 -15.45 5.31
N GLU A 346 -30.33 -15.70 6.42
CA GLU A 346 -29.52 -14.76 7.18
C GLU A 346 -28.39 -14.17 6.32
N LEU A 347 -27.60 -15.02 5.67
CA LEU A 347 -26.50 -14.55 4.81
C LEU A 347 -27.01 -13.91 3.52
N ALA A 348 -28.09 -14.43 2.93
CA ALA A 348 -28.72 -13.83 1.76
C ALA A 348 -29.22 -12.39 2.05
N THR A 349 -29.83 -12.17 3.21
CA THR A 349 -30.28 -10.83 3.63
C THR A 349 -29.09 -9.90 3.92
N THR A 350 -28.02 -10.45 4.49
CA THR A 350 -26.83 -9.70 4.86
C THR A 350 -26.04 -9.22 3.64
N GLU A 351 -26.04 -9.98 2.53
CA GLU A 351 -25.42 -9.55 1.27
C GLU A 351 -25.95 -8.19 0.80
N ALA A 352 -27.24 -7.89 1.00
CA ALA A 352 -27.83 -6.60 0.61
C ALA A 352 -27.16 -5.40 1.31
N ILE A 353 -26.46 -5.64 2.43
CA ILE A 353 -25.68 -4.64 3.15
C ILE A 353 -24.18 -4.79 2.81
N LEU A 354 -23.66 -6.02 2.75
CA LEU A 354 -22.24 -6.26 2.49
C LEU A 354 -21.83 -5.85 1.06
N GLY A 355 -22.63 -6.20 0.06
CA GLY A 355 -22.35 -5.89 -1.35
C GLY A 355 -22.04 -4.41 -1.59
N PRO A 356 -22.95 -3.47 -1.21
CA PRO A 356 -22.69 -2.04 -1.34
C PRO A 356 -21.44 -1.54 -0.59
N LEU A 357 -21.14 -2.10 0.59
CA LEU A 357 -19.91 -1.78 1.33
C LEU A 357 -18.68 -2.23 0.53
N MET A 358 -18.70 -3.45 0.00
CA MET A 358 -17.60 -3.98 -0.82
C MET A 358 -17.45 -3.22 -2.15
N ASP A 359 -18.53 -2.79 -2.77
CA ASP A 359 -18.52 -1.96 -3.97
C ASP A 359 -17.90 -0.59 -3.68
N SER A 360 -18.26 0.05 -2.55
CA SER A 360 -17.66 1.30 -2.11
C SER A 360 -16.16 1.16 -1.87
N ILE A 361 -15.71 0.06 -1.25
CA ILE A 361 -14.27 -0.23 -1.08
C ILE A 361 -13.60 -0.36 -2.46
N THR A 362 -14.21 -1.08 -3.40
CA THR A 362 -13.68 -1.23 -4.77
C THR A 362 -13.49 0.11 -5.44
N ALA A 363 -14.53 0.95 -5.43
CA ALA A 363 -14.51 2.26 -6.04
C ALA A 363 -13.44 3.17 -5.42
N ALA A 364 -13.31 3.15 -4.10
CA ALA A 364 -12.29 3.90 -3.38
C ALA A 364 -10.86 3.45 -3.74
N VAL A 365 -10.61 2.13 -3.83
CA VAL A 365 -9.30 1.59 -4.25
C VAL A 365 -8.95 2.01 -5.68
N VAL A 366 -9.90 1.87 -6.62
CA VAL A 366 -9.69 2.29 -8.03
C VAL A 366 -9.44 3.80 -8.12
N GLN A 367 -10.22 4.61 -7.39
CA GLN A 367 -10.03 6.05 -7.35
C GLN A 367 -8.66 6.42 -6.78
N ASN A 368 -8.21 5.75 -5.71
CA ASN A 368 -6.89 5.99 -5.13
C ASN A 368 -5.75 5.72 -6.11
N SER A 369 -5.82 4.63 -6.88
CA SER A 369 -4.83 4.35 -7.93
C SER A 369 -4.80 5.47 -8.98
N THR A 370 -5.97 5.98 -9.38
CA THR A 370 -6.08 7.08 -10.35
C THR A 370 -5.53 8.38 -9.79
N LEU A 371 -5.91 8.75 -8.56
CA LEU A 371 -5.43 9.96 -7.87
C LEU A 371 -3.91 9.94 -7.69
N ALA A 372 -3.35 8.79 -7.31
CA ALA A 372 -1.90 8.63 -7.15
C ALA A 372 -1.17 8.81 -8.50
N ALA A 373 -1.67 8.19 -9.57
CA ALA A 373 -1.11 8.35 -10.91
C ALA A 373 -1.18 9.82 -11.39
N THR A 374 -2.31 10.50 -11.17
CA THR A 374 -2.49 11.92 -11.49
C THR A 374 -1.51 12.80 -10.71
N ARG A 375 -1.40 12.59 -9.39
CA ARG A 375 -0.44 13.31 -8.54
C ARG A 375 0.98 13.12 -9.04
N ASP A 376 1.38 11.89 -9.35
CA ASP A 376 2.74 11.57 -9.77
C ASP A 376 3.06 12.14 -11.17
N ALA A 377 2.04 12.29 -12.04
CA ALA A 377 2.17 12.98 -13.32
C ALA A 377 2.25 14.52 -13.20
N LEU A 378 1.53 15.11 -12.23
CA LEU A 378 1.51 16.56 -12.00
C LEU A 378 2.74 17.06 -11.24
N LEU A 379 3.22 16.29 -10.26
CA LEU A 379 4.34 16.64 -9.39
C LEU A 379 5.55 17.23 -10.15
N PRO A 380 6.17 16.53 -11.13
CA PRO A 380 7.34 17.07 -11.83
C PRO A 380 7.01 18.31 -12.68
N GLN A 381 5.79 18.42 -13.20
CA GLN A 381 5.37 19.55 -14.04
C GLN A 381 5.16 20.82 -13.22
N LEU A 382 4.54 20.71 -12.04
CA LEU A 382 4.34 21.81 -11.11
C LEU A 382 5.66 22.25 -10.47
N MET A 383 6.52 21.31 -10.09
CA MET A 383 7.82 21.59 -9.48
C MET A 383 8.79 22.29 -10.44
N SER A 384 8.75 21.93 -11.73
CA SER A 384 9.54 22.61 -12.77
C SER A 384 8.93 23.92 -13.26
N GLY A 385 7.67 24.21 -12.91
CA GLY A 385 6.92 25.35 -13.42
C GLY A 385 6.49 25.23 -14.89
N LYS A 386 6.64 24.05 -15.52
CA LYS A 386 6.16 23.76 -16.88
C LYS A 386 4.64 23.84 -16.96
N LEU A 387 3.96 23.42 -15.90
CA LEU A 387 2.52 23.55 -15.73
C LEU A 387 2.28 24.57 -14.61
N ARG A 388 1.44 25.58 -14.89
CA ARG A 388 1.02 26.51 -13.85
C ARG A 388 -0.14 25.89 -13.07
N VAL A 389 -0.24 26.26 -11.80
CA VAL A 389 -1.30 25.75 -10.90
C VAL A 389 -2.70 25.90 -11.51
N LYS A 390 -3.02 27.08 -12.06
CA LYS A 390 -4.33 27.32 -12.72
C LYS A 390 -4.64 26.38 -13.88
N ASP A 391 -3.61 25.99 -14.63
CA ASP A 391 -3.78 25.10 -15.77
C ASP A 391 -3.96 23.64 -15.28
N ALA A 392 -3.30 23.29 -14.16
CA ALA A 392 -3.49 22.00 -13.49
C ALA A 392 -4.89 21.87 -12.87
N GLU A 393 -5.36 22.88 -12.15
CA GLU A 393 -6.72 22.93 -11.56
C GLU A 393 -7.78 22.68 -12.64
N LYS A 394 -7.68 23.40 -13.77
CA LYS A 394 -8.60 23.21 -14.89
C LYS A 394 -8.55 21.78 -15.47
N THR A 395 -7.37 21.20 -15.58
CA THR A 395 -7.20 19.83 -16.09
C THR A 395 -7.84 18.80 -15.16
N LEU A 396 -7.76 19.03 -13.84
CA LEU A 396 -8.40 18.18 -12.83
C LEU A 396 -9.92 18.29 -12.87
N GLU A 397 -10.45 19.52 -12.98
CA GLU A 397 -11.89 19.77 -13.16
C GLU A 397 -12.44 19.08 -14.41
N ASP A 398 -11.75 19.20 -15.55
CA ASP A 398 -12.14 18.56 -16.81
C ASP A 398 -12.09 17.02 -16.71
N ALA A 399 -11.21 16.47 -15.87
CA ALA A 399 -11.09 15.03 -15.62
C ALA A 399 -12.08 14.49 -14.57
N GLY A 400 -12.88 15.36 -13.94
CA GLY A 400 -13.82 14.97 -12.87
C GLY A 400 -13.13 14.47 -11.60
N VAL A 401 -11.90 14.95 -11.34
CA VAL A 401 -11.07 14.60 -10.18
C VAL A 401 -11.19 15.64 -9.08
#